data_AF-A0A1H4M403-F1
#
_entry.id   AF-A0A1H4M403-F1
#
_cell.length_a   1.000
_cell.length_b   1.000
_cell.length_c   1.000
_cell.angle_alpha   90.00
_cell.angle_beta   90.00
_cell.angle_gamma   90.00
#
_symmetry.space_group_name_H-M   'P 1'
#
loop_
_entity.id
_entity.type
_entity.pdbx_description
1 polymer ?
#
loop_
_entity_poly.entity_id
_entity_poly.type
_entity_poly.pdbx_seq_one_letter_code
_entity_poly.pdbx_strand_id
1 'polypeptide(L)' 'MNVEVHGSKIVLTEITDQWGEESHTFLGRPAMLHWANERFSKERFDGTEEEWNAIMQAFSEV' A
#
# COMPACT_ATOMS: atom_id res chain seq x y z
N MET A 1 5.63 -3.07 -6.00
CA MET A 1 5.63 -2.05 -4.92
C MET A 1 6.82 -2.30 -4.01
N ASN A 2 7.51 -1.25 -3.57
CA ASN A 2 8.60 -1.32 -2.60
C ASN A 2 8.20 -0.55 -1.33
N VAL A 3 8.58 -1.02 -0.15
CA VAL A 3 8.30 -0.33 1.12
C VAL A 3 9.58 -0.15 1.92
N GLU A 4 9.86 1.09 2.30
CA GLU A 4 11.06 1.47 3.06
C GLU A 4 10.67 2.17 4.36
N VAL A 5 11.24 1.73 5.49
CA VAL A 5 10.95 2.30 6.81
C VAL A 5 12.11 3.19 7.26
N HIS A 6 11.80 4.48 7.45
CA HIS A 6 12.75 5.50 7.90
C HIS A 6 12.31 6.06 9.26
N GLY A 7 12.61 5.33 10.33
CA GLY A 7 12.20 5.69 11.68
C GLY A 7 10.68 5.72 11.82
N SER A 8 10.10 6.92 11.98
CA SER A 8 8.65 7.10 12.07
C SER A 8 7.95 7.26 10.71
N LYS A 9 8.71 7.33 9.61
CA LYS A 9 8.17 7.48 8.26
C LYS A 9 8.24 6.16 7.50
N ILE A 10 7.27 5.94 6.63
CA ILE A 10 7.25 4.82 5.69
C ILE A 10 7.15 5.39 4.29
N VAL A 11 7.99 4.94 3.37
CA VAL A 11 7.98 5.33 1.96
C VAL A 11 7.55 4.11 1.15
N LEU A 12 6.44 4.24 0.43
CA LEU A 12 5.92 3.22 -0.49
C LEU A 12 6.19 3.69 -1.92
N THR A 13 6.83 2.86 -2.73
CA THR A 13 7.09 3.15 -4.15
C THR A 13 6.31 2.19 -5.04
N GLU A 14 5.44 2.74 -5.87
CA GLU A 14 4.73 2.07 -6.95
C GLU A 14 5.55 2.20 -8.24
N ILE A 15 6.14 1.10 -8.70
CA ILE A 15 6.83 1.05 -9.98
C ILE A 15 5.80 0.62 -11.02
N THR A 16 5.43 1.52 -11.93
CA THR A 16 4.51 1.20 -13.03
C THR A 16 5.28 1.04 -14.34
N ASP A 17 4.88 0.05 -15.14
CA ASP A 17 5.56 -0.30 -16.41
C ASP A 17 5.42 0.79 -17.48
N GLN A 18 4.44 1.70 -17.33
CA GLN A 18 4.10 2.69 -18.35
C GLN A 18 4.49 4.12 -17.99
N TRP A 19 4.58 4.50 -16.71
CA TRP A 19 4.83 5.91 -16.33
C TRP A 19 5.48 6.02 -14.95
N GLY A 20 6.80 5.81 -14.88
CA GLY A 20 7.62 6.20 -13.74
C GLY A 20 7.27 5.57 -12.38
N GLU A 21 8.06 5.98 -11.38
CA GLU A 21 7.90 5.57 -10.00
C GLU A 21 7.04 6.61 -9.26
N GLU A 22 5.91 6.19 -8.70
CA GLU A 22 5.14 7.03 -7.77
C GLU A 22 5.53 6.66 -6.34
N SER A 23 5.85 7.65 -5.51
CA SER A 23 6.23 7.42 -4.11
C SER A 23 5.28 8.13 -3.15
N HIS A 24 4.83 7.40 -2.13
CA HIS A 24 3.95 7.87 -1.07
C HIS A 24 4.69 7.83 0.26
N THR A 25 4.70 8.93 1.01
CA THR A 25 5.31 8.98 2.34
C THR A 25 4.24 9.05 3.42
N PHE A 26 4.28 8.11 4.34
CA PHE A 26 3.33 7.97 5.44
C PHE A 26 4.01 8.24 6.80
N LEU A 27 3.25 8.81 7.73
CA LEU A 27 3.65 8.94 9.13
C LEU A 27 3.23 7.67 9.89
N GLY A 28 4.08 6.65 9.79
CA GLY A 28 3.88 5.35 10.43
C GLY A 28 2.86 4.46 9.72
N ARG A 29 2.71 3.24 10.26
CA ARG A 29 1.88 2.17 9.68
C ARG A 29 0.39 2.54 9.57
N PRO A 30 -0.25 3.22 10.55
CA PRO A 30 -1.68 3.53 10.44
C PRO A 30 -2.03 4.41 9.24
N ALA A 31 -1.17 5.37 8.90
CA ALA A 31 -1.37 6.24 7.74
C ALA A 31 -1.22 5.48 6.42
N MET A 32 -0.26 4.55 6.33
CA MET A 32 -0.10 3.67 5.17
C MET A 32 -1.31 2.72 5.01
N LEU A 33 -1.78 2.13 6.11
CA LEU A 33 -2.94 1.25 6.09
C LEU A 33 -4.22 1.98 5.68
N HIS A 34 -4.42 3.21 6.13
CA HIS A 34 -5.56 4.02 5.69
C HIS A 34 -5.52 4.24 4.17
N TRP A 35 -4.36 4.65 3.64
CA TRP A 35 -4.17 4.80 2.20
C TRP A 35 -4.42 3.48 1.45
N ALA A 36 -3.91 2.35 1.96
CA ALA A 36 -4.10 1.04 1.34
C ALA A 36 -5.58 0.65 1.29
N ASN A 37 -6.35 0.94 2.34
CA ASN A 37 -7.80 0.72 2.36
C ASN A 37 -8.55 1.56 1.32
N GLU A 38 -8.14 2.81 1.10
CA GLU A 38 -8.76 3.67 0.08
C GLU A 38 -8.37 3.21 -1.34
N ARG A 39 -7.08 2.92 -1.54
CA ARG A 39 -6.50 2.49 -2.83
C ARG A 39 -7.03 1.15 -3.31
N PHE A 40 -7.23 0.23 -2.37
CA PHE A 40 -7.80 -1.10 -2.60
C PHE A 40 -9.18 -1.19 -1.95
N SER A 41 -10.03 -0.18 -2.07
CA SER A 41 -11.39 -0.26 -1.53
C SER A 41 -12.13 -1.47 -2.09
N LYS A 42 -12.82 -2.23 -1.25
CA LYS A 42 -13.55 -3.46 -1.65
C LYS A 42 -14.53 -3.22 -2.81
N GLU A 43 -15.08 -2.02 -2.91
CA GLU A 43 -16.00 -1.62 -3.99
C GLU A 43 -15.31 -1.43 -5.35
N ARG A 44 -14.01 -1.16 -5.35
CA ARG A 44 -13.19 -0.90 -6.56
C ARG A 44 -12.14 -1.97 -6.82
N PHE A 45 -12.04 -2.96 -5.93
CA PHE A 45 -11.09 -4.04 -6.06
C PHE A 45 -11.66 -5.10 -7.00
N ASP A 46 -10.96 -5.35 -8.10
CA ASP A 46 -11.41 -6.25 -9.18
C ASP A 46 -11.11 -7.74 -8.88
N GLY A 47 -10.41 -8.04 -7.78
CA GLY A 47 -10.05 -9.40 -7.36
C GLY A 47 -10.99 -10.00 -6.31
N THR A 48 -10.62 -11.17 -5.82
CA THR A 48 -11.36 -11.88 -4.76
C THR A 48 -11.16 -11.26 -3.38
N GLU A 49 -12.07 -11.55 -2.44
CA GLU A 49 -11.92 -11.11 -1.05
C GLU A 49 -10.66 -11.71 -0.38
N GLU A 50 -10.26 -12.92 -0.78
CA GLU A 50 -9.04 -13.57 -0.29
C GLU A 50 -7.78 -12.83 -0.77
N GLU A 51 -7.72 -12.44 -2.05
CA GLU A 51 -6.63 -11.62 -2.59
C GLU A 51 -6.59 -10.25 -1.92
N TRP A 52 -7.75 -9.62 -1.72
CA TRP A 52 -7.83 -8.35 -1.00
C TRP A 52 -7.26 -8.47 0.41
N ASN A 53 -7.67 -9.51 1.16
CA ASN A 53 -7.17 -9.76 2.51
C ASN A 53 -5.67 -10.02 2.52
N ALA A 54 -5.14 -10.80 1.57
CA ALA A 54 -3.71 -11.05 1.46
C ALA A 54 -2.91 -9.76 1.23
N ILE A 55 -3.41 -8.87 0.37
CA ILE A 55 -2.79 -7.56 0.10
C ILE A 55 -2.81 -6.70 1.37
N MET A 56 -3.97 -6.58 2.03
CA MET A 56 -4.09 -5.79 3.27
C MET A 56 -3.23 -6.34 4.40
N GLN A 57 -3.13 -7.67 4.52
CA GLN A 57 -2.29 -8.32 5.51
C GLN A 57 -0.81 -8.03 5.24
N ALA A 58 -0.38 -8.08 3.97
CA ALA A 58 0.98 -7.73 3.59
C ALA A 58 1.35 -6.30 4.03
N PHE A 59 0.45 -5.32 3.88
CA PHE A 59 0.68 -3.95 4.38
C PHE A 59 0.70 -3.85 5.91
N SER A 60 0.00 -4.73 6.62
CA SER A 60 -0.04 -4.76 8.09
C SER A 60 1.23 -5.36 8.70
N GLU A 61 1.87 -6.31 7.99
CA GLU A 61 3.05 -7.04 8.47
C GLU A 61 4.39 -6.30 8.25
N VAL A 62 4.42 -5.20 7.48
CA VAL A 62 5.62 -4.35 7.24
C VAL A 62 6.05 -3.59 8.48
#